data_AF-A0A4S2UYH7-F1
#
_entry.id   AF-A0A4S2UYH7-F1
#
_cell.length_a   1.000
_cell.length_b   1.000
_cell.length_c   1.000
_cell.angle_alpha   90.00
_cell.angle_beta   90.00
_cell.angle_gamma   90.00
#
_symmetry.space_group_name_H-M   'P 1'
#
loop_
_entity.id
_entity.type
_entity.pdbx_description
1 polymer ?
#
loop_
_entity_poly.entity_id
_entity_poly.type
_entity_poly.pdbx_seq_one_letter_code
_entity_poly.pdbx_strand_id
1 'polypeptide(L)'
;MLLHRASTRYDDYDEYGVEVTGCPAGWSVAAARAAITADTALLQPLLDDDPDPAIRIDAAYALATATDSEHAVRASFRTRLAAEPDPVVRAALVLTTAEAARTHPHPPTTARIRERWEDRTPAPEVRLAAAIGWLCLTGEPAPDDLRATVDDLATEERAHAMEALPWMAAAGGSRETGLRRCVRKMLHPELPDPADCDDPWCPHH
;
A
#
# COMPACT_ATOMS: atom_id res chain seq x y z
N MET A 1 0.77 -1.14 -8.74
CA MET A 1 -0.41 -0.55 -8.06
C MET A 1 0.07 0.52 -7.08
N LEU A 2 -0.79 1.49 -6.73
CA LEU A 2 -0.59 2.66 -5.83
C LEU A 2 0.11 3.93 -6.35
N LEU A 3 0.69 3.99 -7.55
CA LEU A 3 1.22 5.24 -8.12
C LEU A 3 0.30 5.96 -9.12
N HIS A 4 -0.89 5.42 -9.42
CA HIS A 4 -1.85 6.08 -10.29
C HIS A 4 -2.91 6.82 -9.47
N ARG A 5 -2.56 8.05 -9.04
CA ARG A 5 -3.56 9.05 -8.67
C ARG A 5 -4.26 9.48 -9.96
N ALA A 6 -5.55 9.19 -10.06
CA ALA A 6 -6.43 9.54 -11.17
C ALA A 6 -6.02 9.01 -12.55
N SER A 7 -6.24 7.72 -12.80
CA SER A 7 -6.89 7.32 -14.04
C SER A 7 -8.30 6.83 -13.69
N THR A 8 -9.26 7.48 -14.34
CA THR A 8 -10.69 7.16 -14.44
C THR A 8 -11.08 5.73 -14.09
N ARG A 9 -12.12 5.60 -13.25
CA ARG A 9 -13.12 4.52 -13.23
C ARG A 9 -12.62 3.18 -13.83
N TYR A 10 -12.23 2.26 -12.96
CA TYR A 10 -11.92 0.86 -13.28
C TYR A 10 -13.19 0.08 -13.68
N ASP A 11 -13.87 0.51 -14.75
CA ASP A 11 -15.09 -0.13 -15.26
C ASP A 11 -15.12 -0.19 -16.81
N ASP A 12 -13.96 -0.12 -17.48
CA ASP A 12 -13.90 -0.25 -18.95
C ASP A 12 -12.59 -0.90 -19.44
N TYR A 13 -12.26 -2.07 -18.88
CA TYR A 13 -11.17 -2.94 -19.37
C TYR A 13 -11.67 -4.27 -19.97
N ASP A 14 -12.89 -4.27 -20.50
CA ASP A 14 -13.30 -5.26 -21.49
C ASP A 14 -13.32 -4.48 -22.82
N GLU A 15 -12.39 -4.65 -23.78
CA GLU A 15 -12.52 -5.76 -24.74
C GLU A 15 -11.29 -5.98 -25.68
N TYR A 16 -10.15 -5.27 -25.59
CA TYR A 16 -9.08 -5.44 -26.61
C TYR A 16 -7.63 -5.39 -26.10
N GLY A 17 -7.27 -6.22 -25.11
CA GLY A 17 -5.88 -6.49 -24.75
C GLY A 17 -5.64 -7.98 -24.55
N VAL A 18 -4.58 -8.52 -25.15
CA VAL A 18 -4.13 -9.90 -24.92
C VAL A 18 -2.78 -9.81 -24.20
N GLU A 19 -2.64 -10.50 -23.07
CA GLU A 19 -1.35 -10.64 -22.38
C GLU A 19 -0.33 -11.36 -23.27
N VAL A 20 0.97 -11.24 -22.97
CA VAL A 20 2.05 -11.94 -23.71
C VAL A 20 1.82 -13.46 -23.78
N THR A 21 1.04 -14.01 -22.84
CA THR A 21 0.65 -15.42 -22.73
C THR A 21 -0.50 -15.83 -23.66
N GLY A 22 -1.14 -14.90 -24.38
CA GLY A 22 -2.31 -15.18 -25.21
C GLY A 22 -3.65 -15.14 -24.46
N CYS A 23 -3.63 -14.88 -23.15
CA CYS A 23 -4.82 -14.74 -22.33
C CYS A 23 -5.43 -13.33 -22.41
N PRO A 24 -6.72 -13.15 -22.13
CA PRO A 24 -7.30 -11.81 -21.97
C PRO A 24 -6.51 -10.98 -20.95
N ALA A 25 -6.38 -9.67 -21.20
CA ALA A 25 -5.73 -8.74 -20.29
C ALA A 25 -6.28 -8.88 -18.86
N GLY A 26 -5.39 -9.07 -17.89
CA GLY A 26 -5.76 -9.22 -16.48
C GLY A 26 -6.08 -10.65 -16.07
N TRP A 27 -6.03 -11.65 -16.97
CA TRP A 27 -6.29 -13.05 -16.64
C TRP A 27 -5.30 -13.59 -15.60
N SER A 28 -4.00 -13.31 -15.78
CA SER A 28 -2.97 -13.78 -14.84
C SER A 28 -3.16 -13.18 -13.45
N VAL A 29 -3.58 -11.91 -13.39
CA VAL A 29 -3.92 -11.23 -12.12
C VAL A 29 -5.16 -11.85 -11.48
N ALA A 30 -6.22 -12.08 -12.26
CA ALA A 30 -7.45 -12.70 -11.77
C ALA A 30 -7.20 -14.13 -11.24
N ALA A 31 -6.41 -14.93 -11.97
CA ALA A 31 -6.04 -16.28 -11.57
C ALA A 31 -5.22 -16.29 -10.27
N ALA A 32 -4.23 -15.40 -10.14
CA ALA A 32 -3.44 -15.26 -8.93
C ALA A 32 -4.31 -14.90 -7.71
N ARG A 33 -5.21 -13.91 -7.86
CA ARG A 33 -6.13 -13.52 -6.79
C ARG A 33 -7.06 -14.68 -6.38
N ALA A 34 -7.57 -15.44 -7.35
CA ALA A 34 -8.41 -16.61 -7.07
C ALA A 34 -7.64 -17.70 -6.30
N ALA A 35 -6.39 -17.96 -6.66
CA ALA A 35 -5.53 -18.92 -5.94
C ALA A 35 -5.30 -18.47 -4.49
N ILE A 36 -4.93 -17.20 -4.29
CA ILE A 36 -4.73 -16.62 -2.95
C ILE A 36 -6.02 -16.69 -2.11
N THR A 37 -7.18 -16.48 -2.74
CA THR A 37 -8.48 -16.61 -2.08
C THR A 37 -8.69 -18.04 -1.58
N ALA A 38 -8.42 -19.05 -2.42
CA ALA A 38 -8.54 -20.45 -2.04
C ALA A 38 -7.61 -20.82 -0.87
N ASP A 39 -6.44 -20.18 -0.78
CA ASP A 39 -5.41 -20.43 0.23
C ASP A 39 -5.44 -19.48 1.43
N THR A 40 -6.52 -18.71 1.62
CA THR A 40 -6.67 -17.78 2.76
C THR A 40 -6.51 -18.48 4.12
N ALA A 41 -6.96 -19.73 4.23
CA ALA A 41 -6.81 -20.54 5.44
C ALA A 41 -5.34 -20.91 5.76
N LEU A 42 -4.46 -20.91 4.76
CA LEU A 42 -3.02 -21.13 4.95
C LEU A 42 -2.29 -19.84 5.34
N LEU A 43 -2.78 -18.69 4.87
CA LEU A 43 -2.18 -17.37 5.13
C LEU A 43 -2.58 -16.79 6.50
N GLN A 44 -3.75 -17.15 7.03
CA GLN A 44 -4.22 -16.66 8.33
C GLN A 44 -3.26 -16.99 9.50
N PRO A 45 -2.80 -18.25 9.68
CA PRO A 45 -1.83 -18.56 10.75
C PRO A 45 -0.50 -17.83 10.59
N LEU A 46 -0.06 -17.59 9.34
CA LEU A 46 1.16 -16.82 9.08
C LEU A 46 1.02 -15.36 9.51
N LEU A 47 -0.17 -14.78 9.36
CA LEU A 47 -0.46 -13.44 9.86
C LEU A 47 -0.58 -13.40 11.39
N ASP A 48 -1.25 -14.40 11.98
CA ASP A 48 -1.65 -14.38 13.38
C ASP A 48 -0.53 -14.84 14.34
N ASP A 49 0.25 -15.86 13.95
CA ASP A 49 1.12 -16.59 14.89
C ASP A 49 2.60 -16.60 14.51
N ASP A 50 2.97 -16.20 13.29
CA ASP A 50 4.38 -16.28 12.86
C ASP A 50 5.26 -15.29 13.66
N PRO A 51 6.39 -15.74 14.23
CA PRO A 51 7.27 -14.85 14.99
C PRO A 51 7.95 -13.79 14.11
N ASP A 52 8.18 -14.08 12.82
CA ASP A 52 8.88 -13.19 11.91
C ASP A 52 7.95 -12.04 11.44
N PRO A 53 8.29 -10.76 11.72
CA PRO A 53 7.50 -9.64 11.21
C PRO A 53 7.45 -9.58 9.68
N ALA A 54 8.48 -10.02 8.96
CA ALA A 54 8.48 -10.03 7.50
C ALA A 54 7.44 -11.00 6.94
N ILE A 55 7.34 -12.20 7.51
CA ILE A 55 6.32 -13.20 7.11
C ILE A 55 4.91 -12.67 7.39
N ARG A 56 4.69 -11.99 8.52
CA ARG A 56 3.40 -11.35 8.82
C ARG A 56 3.06 -10.23 7.85
N ILE A 57 4.05 -9.45 7.42
CA ILE A 57 3.88 -8.41 6.38
C ILE A 57 3.46 -9.07 5.06
N ASP A 58 4.21 -10.07 4.59
CA ASP A 58 3.92 -10.76 3.33
C ASP A 58 2.55 -11.44 3.35
N ALA A 59 2.20 -12.11 4.46
CA ALA A 59 0.88 -12.69 4.66
C ALA A 59 -0.23 -11.63 4.60
N ALA A 60 -0.03 -10.46 5.20
CA ALA A 60 -0.99 -9.36 5.13
C ALA A 60 -1.18 -8.85 3.69
N TYR A 61 -0.10 -8.67 2.91
CA TYR A 61 -0.20 -8.24 1.51
C TYR A 61 -0.85 -9.31 0.64
N ALA A 62 -0.49 -10.58 0.81
CA ALA A 62 -1.13 -11.68 0.10
C ALA A 62 -2.64 -11.68 0.39
N LEU A 63 -3.05 -11.67 1.66
CA LEU A 63 -4.46 -11.63 2.05
C LEU A 63 -5.22 -10.42 1.51
N ALA A 64 -4.57 -9.26 1.37
CA ALA A 64 -5.18 -8.06 0.80
C ALA A 64 -5.59 -8.24 -0.68
N THR A 65 -4.93 -9.14 -1.40
CA THR A 65 -5.19 -9.43 -2.81
C THR A 65 -6.27 -10.49 -3.03
N ALA A 66 -6.72 -11.19 -1.98
CA ALA A 66 -7.78 -12.19 -2.09
C ALA A 66 -9.08 -11.55 -2.63
N THR A 67 -9.71 -12.21 -3.60
CA THR A 67 -11.01 -11.85 -4.16
C THR A 67 -12.11 -12.18 -3.14
N ASP A 68 -12.76 -11.14 -2.63
CA ASP A 68 -13.91 -11.21 -1.72
C ASP A 68 -13.77 -12.13 -0.49
N SER A 69 -13.09 -11.62 0.53
CA SER A 69 -13.29 -12.08 1.90
C SER A 69 -13.73 -10.91 2.78
N GLU A 70 -14.85 -10.29 2.38
CA GLU A 70 -15.32 -8.99 2.88
C GLU A 70 -15.60 -8.90 4.38
N HIS A 71 -15.55 -10.01 5.12
CA HIS A 71 -15.63 -10.02 6.58
C HIS A 71 -14.43 -10.69 7.27
N ALA A 72 -13.97 -11.86 6.79
CA ALA A 72 -12.95 -12.63 7.50
C ALA A 72 -11.57 -11.96 7.48
N VAL A 73 -11.11 -11.49 6.31
CA VAL A 73 -9.81 -10.82 6.20
C VAL A 73 -9.84 -9.45 6.86
N ARG A 74 -10.93 -8.67 6.66
CA ARG A 74 -11.09 -7.39 7.37
C ARG A 74 -11.14 -7.58 8.89
N ALA A 75 -11.79 -8.64 9.39
CA ALA A 75 -11.82 -8.96 10.81
C ALA A 75 -10.44 -9.41 11.33
N SER A 76 -9.73 -10.27 10.59
CA SER A 76 -8.36 -10.69 10.92
C SER A 76 -7.41 -9.50 10.97
N PHE A 77 -7.42 -8.61 9.96
CA PHE A 77 -6.61 -7.38 9.98
C PHE A 77 -6.94 -6.49 11.19
N ARG A 78 -8.23 -6.35 11.53
CA ARG A 78 -8.64 -5.57 12.70
C ARG A 78 -8.16 -6.19 14.01
N THR A 79 -8.30 -7.51 14.16
CA THR A 79 -7.84 -8.26 15.35
C THR A 79 -6.32 -8.16 15.46
N ARG A 80 -5.60 -8.44 14.37
CA ARG A 80 -4.14 -8.38 14.35
C ARG A 80 -3.62 -6.98 14.62
N LEU A 81 -4.18 -5.94 13.98
CA LEU A 81 -3.76 -4.55 14.19
C LEU A 81 -3.93 -4.06 15.65
N ALA A 82 -4.86 -4.66 16.40
CA ALA A 82 -5.07 -4.35 17.81
C ALA A 82 -4.04 -5.02 18.74
N ALA A 83 -3.53 -6.19 18.37
CA ALA A 83 -2.59 -6.98 19.18
C ALA A 83 -1.12 -6.86 18.74
N GLU A 84 -0.87 -6.37 17.52
CA GLU A 84 0.45 -6.31 16.91
C GLU A 84 1.39 -5.34 17.66
N PRO A 85 2.54 -5.82 18.18
CA PRO A 85 3.55 -4.96 18.79
C PRO A 85 4.44 -4.21 17.78
N ASP A 86 4.68 -4.76 16.60
CA ASP A 86 5.64 -4.21 15.64
C ASP A 86 5.03 -3.02 14.85
N PRO A 87 5.62 -1.81 14.91
CA PRO A 87 5.05 -0.63 14.26
C PRO A 87 5.02 -0.72 12.73
N VAL A 88 5.96 -1.44 12.11
CA VAL A 88 6.02 -1.63 10.64
C VAL A 88 4.97 -2.64 10.21
N VAL A 89 4.77 -3.72 10.96
CA VAL A 89 3.66 -4.67 10.70
C VAL A 89 2.30 -3.97 10.86
N ARG A 90 2.14 -3.09 11.87
CA ARG A 90 0.93 -2.27 12.01
C ARG A 90 0.74 -1.31 10.84
N ALA A 91 1.81 -0.70 10.34
CA ALA A 91 1.78 0.14 9.14
C ALA A 91 1.34 -0.68 7.91
N ALA A 92 1.89 -1.89 7.73
CA ALA A 92 1.49 -2.82 6.68
C ALA A 92 -0.02 -3.13 6.75
N LEU A 93 -0.53 -3.50 7.92
CA LEU A 93 -1.94 -3.79 8.15
C LEU A 93 -2.88 -2.63 7.82
N VAL A 94 -2.45 -1.38 8.09
CA VAL A 94 -3.22 -0.19 7.72
C VAL A 94 -3.26 -0.01 6.20
N LEU A 95 -2.14 -0.19 5.51
CA LEU A 95 -2.04 -0.05 4.06
C LEU A 95 -2.79 -1.16 3.32
N THR A 96 -2.69 -2.40 3.78
CA THR A 96 -3.44 -3.53 3.22
C THR A 96 -4.94 -3.37 3.45
N THR A 97 -5.35 -2.80 4.60
CA THR A 97 -6.75 -2.42 4.85
C THR A 97 -7.22 -1.33 3.86
N ALA A 98 -6.38 -0.34 3.56
CA ALA A 98 -6.68 0.69 2.57
C ALA A 98 -6.78 0.10 1.16
N GLU A 99 -5.88 -0.79 0.77
CA GLU A 99 -5.89 -1.48 -0.53
C GLU A 99 -7.15 -2.35 -0.71
N ALA A 100 -7.50 -3.12 0.32
CA ALA A 100 -8.72 -3.92 0.33
C ALA A 100 -9.97 -3.04 0.20
N ALA A 101 -10.01 -1.90 0.89
CA ALA A 101 -11.11 -0.92 0.79
C ALA A 101 -11.15 -0.17 -0.54
N ARG A 102 -10.01 -0.04 -1.25
CA ARG A 102 -9.98 0.52 -2.60
C ARG A 102 -10.59 -0.44 -3.62
N THR A 103 -10.32 -1.73 -3.45
CA THR A 103 -10.88 -2.79 -4.33
C THR A 103 -12.36 -3.01 -4.05
N HIS A 104 -12.75 -2.97 -2.78
CA HIS A 104 -14.13 -3.14 -2.33
C HIS A 104 -14.52 -1.95 -1.43
N PRO A 105 -15.10 -0.86 -1.98
CA PRO A 105 -15.40 0.36 -1.26
C PRO A 105 -16.18 0.12 0.03
N HIS A 106 -15.59 0.53 1.16
CA HIS A 106 -16.21 0.42 2.48
C HIS A 106 -16.08 1.74 3.25
N PRO A 107 -17.10 2.62 3.20
CA PRO A 107 -17.03 3.95 3.81
C PRO A 107 -16.59 3.97 5.29
N PRO A 108 -16.99 3.02 6.15
CA PRO A 108 -16.49 2.96 7.53
C PRO A 108 -14.97 2.75 7.64
N THR A 109 -14.35 2.00 6.71
CA THR A 109 -12.90 1.82 6.69
C THR A 109 -12.20 3.12 6.31
N THR A 110 -12.71 3.85 5.32
CA THR A 110 -12.15 5.15 4.92
C THR A 110 -12.20 6.17 6.06
N ALA A 111 -13.33 6.26 6.78
CA ALA A 111 -13.47 7.11 7.95
C ALA A 111 -12.47 6.71 9.07
N ARG A 112 -12.34 5.42 9.35
CA ARG A 112 -11.39 4.92 10.36
C ARG A 112 -9.93 5.18 9.99
N ILE A 113 -9.56 5.06 8.72
CA ILE A 113 -8.20 5.40 8.26
C ILE A 113 -7.96 6.89 8.42
N ARG A 114 -8.97 7.73 8.17
CA ARG A 114 -8.89 9.18 8.42
C ARG A 114 -8.61 9.48 9.90
N GLU A 115 -9.44 8.97 10.79
CA GLU A 115 -9.30 9.15 12.24
C GLU A 115 -7.91 8.73 12.73
N ARG A 116 -7.33 7.66 12.16
CA ARG A 116 -6.01 7.15 12.55
C ARG A 116 -4.84 8.07 12.22
N TRP A 117 -4.89 8.83 11.13
CA TRP A 117 -3.81 9.78 10.83
C TRP A 117 -3.99 11.09 11.61
N GLU A 118 -5.24 11.47 11.91
CA GLU A 118 -5.58 12.63 12.75
C GLU A 118 -5.16 12.37 14.22
N ASP A 119 -5.36 11.16 14.72
CA ASP A 119 -4.94 10.73 16.07
C ASP A 119 -3.40 10.71 16.20
N ARG A 120 -2.88 11.43 17.19
CA ARG A 120 -1.42 11.54 17.47
C ARG A 120 -0.88 10.45 18.40
N THR A 121 -1.74 9.60 18.94
CA THR A 121 -1.34 8.54 19.89
C THR A 121 -0.67 7.31 19.26
N PRO A 122 -0.99 6.88 18.01
CA PRO A 122 -0.33 5.75 17.39
C PRO A 122 1.15 6.03 17.08
N ALA A 123 1.90 4.95 16.84
CA ALA A 123 3.28 5.07 16.39
C ALA A 123 3.34 5.87 15.06
N PRO A 124 4.39 6.69 14.85
CA PRO A 124 4.62 7.47 13.63
C PRO A 124 4.39 6.70 12.33
N GLU A 125 4.85 5.46 12.25
CA GLU A 125 4.77 4.59 11.08
C GLU A 125 3.31 4.25 10.73
N VAL A 126 2.50 3.98 11.75
CA VAL A 126 1.06 3.70 11.62
C VAL A 126 0.31 4.93 11.14
N ARG A 127 0.69 6.09 11.68
CA ARG A 127 0.08 7.38 11.37
C ARG A 127 0.41 7.84 9.95
N LEU A 128 1.65 7.65 9.52
CA LEU A 128 2.12 7.86 8.15
C LEU A 128 1.44 6.91 7.16
N ALA A 129 1.37 5.61 7.49
CA ALA A 129 0.65 4.62 6.70
C ALA A 129 -0.84 4.96 6.55
N ALA A 130 -1.49 5.46 7.61
CA ALA A 130 -2.87 5.91 7.56
C ALA A 130 -3.06 7.14 6.66
N ALA A 131 -2.15 8.12 6.74
CA ALA A 131 -2.20 9.31 5.88
C ALA A 131 -2.07 8.93 4.40
N ILE A 132 -1.10 8.08 4.07
CA ILE A 132 -0.89 7.57 2.71
C ILE A 132 -2.09 6.74 2.24
N GLY A 133 -2.56 5.79 3.08
CA GLY A 133 -3.72 4.97 2.76
C GLY A 133 -4.98 5.79 2.49
N TRP A 134 -5.20 6.86 3.26
CA TRP A 134 -6.32 7.78 3.03
C TRP A 134 -6.21 8.50 1.68
N LEU A 135 -5.03 9.02 1.32
CA LEU A 135 -4.79 9.67 0.03
C LEU A 135 -5.07 8.73 -1.16
N CYS A 136 -4.73 7.45 -1.01
CA CYS A 136 -4.98 6.43 -2.02
C CYS A 136 -6.47 6.07 -2.17
N LEU A 137 -7.29 6.33 -1.14
CA LEU A 137 -8.72 5.98 -1.11
C LEU A 137 -9.63 7.09 -1.65
N THR A 138 -9.36 8.35 -1.33
CA THR A 138 -10.35 9.42 -1.53
C THR A 138 -10.22 10.14 -2.88
N GLY A 139 -9.04 10.13 -3.50
CA GLY A 139 -8.77 10.91 -4.72
C GLY A 139 -8.88 12.44 -4.52
N GLU A 140 -9.30 12.88 -3.33
CA GLU A 140 -9.45 14.26 -2.91
C GLU A 140 -8.07 14.95 -2.85
N PRO A 141 -8.02 16.30 -2.98
CA PRO A 141 -6.80 17.04 -2.68
C PRO A 141 -6.37 16.78 -1.24
N ALA A 142 -5.05 16.69 -1.01
CA ALA A 142 -4.51 16.47 0.32
C ALA A 142 -4.76 17.71 1.19
N PRO A 143 -5.42 17.57 2.35
CA PRO A 143 -5.49 18.63 3.35
C PRO A 143 -4.09 19.13 3.77
N ASP A 144 -3.96 20.41 4.08
CA ASP A 144 -2.65 21.01 4.39
C ASP A 144 -2.03 20.45 5.69
N ASP A 145 -2.87 20.12 6.67
CA ASP A 145 -2.48 19.44 7.91
C ASP A 145 -2.02 18.01 7.67
N LEU A 146 -2.63 17.29 6.72
CA LEU A 146 -2.17 15.99 6.27
C LEU A 146 -0.80 16.13 5.59
N ARG A 147 -0.63 17.09 4.67
CA ARG A 147 0.66 17.34 4.00
C ARG A 147 1.77 17.61 5.01
N ALA A 148 1.54 18.54 5.95
CA ALA A 148 2.49 18.86 7.01
C ALA A 148 2.81 17.65 7.91
N THR A 149 1.80 16.83 8.22
CA THR A 149 1.99 15.60 9.02
C THR A 149 2.85 14.58 8.26
N VAL A 150 2.61 14.38 6.96
CA VAL A 150 3.41 13.45 6.16
C VAL A 150 4.86 13.94 6.03
N ASP A 151 5.07 15.24 5.81
CA ASP A 151 6.41 15.82 5.71
C ASP A 151 7.20 15.70 7.03
N ASP A 152 6.55 15.88 8.18
CA ASP A 152 7.16 15.71 9.52
C ASP A 152 7.50 14.23 9.82
N LEU A 153 6.62 13.31 9.44
CA LEU A 153 6.78 11.88 9.72
C LEU A 153 7.70 11.15 8.73
N ALA A 154 7.85 11.63 7.50
CA ALA A 154 8.64 11.00 6.45
C ALA A 154 10.17 11.25 6.59
N THR A 155 10.70 11.01 7.79
CA THR A 155 12.14 11.10 8.07
C THR A 155 12.92 10.02 7.32
N GLU A 156 14.23 10.22 7.13
CA GLU A 156 15.07 9.26 6.40
C GLU A 156 15.08 7.86 7.05
N GLU A 157 15.20 7.83 8.37
CA GLU A 157 15.15 6.59 9.16
C GLU A 157 13.85 5.82 8.94
N ARG A 158 12.70 6.50 8.95
CA ARG A 158 11.41 5.87 8.69
C ARG A 158 11.24 5.46 7.25
N ALA A 159 11.76 6.26 6.31
CA ALA A 159 11.74 5.89 4.91
C ALA A 159 12.49 4.57 4.68
N HIS A 160 13.63 4.36 5.34
CA HIS A 160 14.36 3.10 5.30
C HIS A 160 13.63 1.97 6.03
N ALA A 161 13.03 2.23 7.19
CA ALA A 161 12.24 1.21 7.91
C ALA A 161 11.04 0.72 7.09
N MET A 162 10.40 1.62 6.34
CA MET A 162 9.26 1.29 5.48
C MET A 162 9.65 0.51 4.21
N GLU A 163 10.93 0.35 3.88
CA GLU A 163 11.38 -0.54 2.79
C GLU A 163 11.10 -2.02 3.09
N ALA A 164 10.80 -2.37 4.34
CA ALA A 164 10.28 -3.71 4.67
C ALA A 164 8.87 -3.96 4.06
N LEU A 165 8.17 -2.92 3.62
CA LEU A 165 6.87 -3.06 2.96
C LEU A 165 7.07 -3.35 1.46
N PRO A 166 6.56 -4.47 0.92
CA PRO A 166 6.85 -4.90 -0.45
C PRO A 166 6.61 -3.84 -1.54
N TRP A 167 5.56 -3.03 -1.42
CA TRP A 167 5.27 -1.99 -2.41
C TRP A 167 6.12 -0.72 -2.23
N MET A 168 6.59 -0.43 -1.01
CA MET A 168 7.56 0.65 -0.80
C MET A 168 8.90 0.25 -1.40
N ALA A 169 9.37 -0.97 -1.13
CA ALA A 169 10.55 -1.52 -1.80
C ALA A 169 10.43 -1.47 -3.32
N ALA A 170 9.29 -1.87 -3.88
CA ALA A 170 9.05 -1.85 -5.31
C ALA A 170 8.90 -0.44 -5.89
N ALA A 171 8.48 0.54 -5.10
CA ALA A 171 8.37 1.94 -5.51
C ALA A 171 9.72 2.68 -5.42
N GLY A 172 10.67 2.18 -4.62
CA GLY A 172 11.99 2.76 -4.49
C GLY A 172 12.82 2.69 -5.78
N GLY A 173 13.88 3.49 -5.81
CA GLY A 173 14.91 3.47 -6.85
C GLY A 173 16.30 3.59 -6.23
N SER A 174 17.33 3.60 -7.07
CA SER A 174 18.74 3.61 -6.63
C SER A 174 19.12 4.79 -5.72
N ARG A 175 18.37 5.90 -5.78
CA ARG A 175 18.65 7.16 -5.05
C ARG A 175 17.52 7.66 -4.17
N GLU A 176 16.38 6.99 -4.15
CA GLU A 176 15.18 7.44 -3.42
C GLU A 176 14.43 6.22 -2.89
N THR A 177 14.12 6.22 -1.59
CA THR A 177 13.25 5.22 -0.98
C THR A 177 11.84 5.32 -1.54
N GLY A 178 11.09 4.21 -1.53
CA GLY A 178 9.72 4.18 -2.03
C GLY A 178 8.83 5.18 -1.32
N LEU A 179 8.99 5.32 0.00
CA LEU A 179 8.24 6.31 0.77
C LEU A 179 8.46 7.73 0.24
N ARG A 180 9.73 8.14 0.03
CA ARG A 180 10.03 9.49 -0.46
C ARG A 180 9.48 9.72 -1.86
N ARG A 181 9.63 8.73 -2.74
CA ARG A 181 9.05 8.78 -4.09
C ARG A 181 7.54 8.95 -4.02
N CYS A 182 6.86 8.21 -3.14
CA CYS A 182 5.43 8.28 -2.92
C CYS A 182 4.98 9.64 -2.39
N VAL A 183 5.64 10.16 -1.35
CA VAL A 183 5.36 11.49 -0.79
C VAL A 183 5.52 12.57 -1.86
N ARG A 184 6.62 12.55 -2.60
CA ARG A 184 6.88 13.49 -3.69
C ARG A 184 5.81 13.42 -4.77
N LYS A 185 5.54 12.23 -5.32
CA LYS A 185 4.55 12.06 -6.40
C LYS A 185 3.13 12.41 -5.98
N MET A 186 2.75 12.17 -4.72
CA MET A 186 1.40 12.44 -4.24
C MET A 186 1.20 13.85 -3.70
N LEU A 187 2.19 14.43 -3.03
CA LEU A 187 2.00 15.67 -2.26
C LEU A 187 2.77 16.87 -2.82
N HIS A 188 3.84 16.61 -3.57
CA HIS A 188 4.74 17.63 -4.13
C HIS A 188 5.05 17.33 -5.62
N PRO A 189 4.02 17.17 -6.48
CA PRO A 189 4.22 16.78 -7.89
C PRO A 189 5.02 17.80 -8.71
N GLU A 190 5.15 19.03 -8.21
CA GLU A 190 6.00 20.08 -8.77
C GLU A 190 7.50 19.84 -8.57
N LEU A 191 7.90 18.98 -7.62
CA LEU A 191 9.30 18.64 -7.43
C LEU A 191 9.75 17.69 -8.55
N PRO A 192 10.87 17.99 -9.23
CA PRO A 192 11.39 17.13 -10.28
C PRO A 192 11.71 15.75 -9.75
N ASP A 193 11.66 14.74 -10.63
CA ASP A 193 12.28 13.45 -10.31
C ASP A 193 13.77 13.68 -10.02
N PRO A 194 14.34 13.02 -8.99
CA PRO A 194 15.78 13.00 -8.82
C PRO A 194 16.40 12.52 -10.13
N ALA A 195 17.47 13.16 -10.60
CA ALA A 195 18.08 12.82 -11.88
C ALA A 195 18.40 11.32 -11.93
N ASP A 196 17.61 10.59 -12.71
CA ASP A 196 17.81 9.17 -12.98
C ASP A 196 19.14 9.04 -13.74
N CYS A 197 20.16 8.49 -13.09
CA CYS A 197 21.40 8.11 -13.76
C CYS A 197 21.44 6.60 -13.99
N ASP A 198 20.28 5.96 -14.00
CA ASP A 198 20.11 4.54 -14.30
C ASP A 198 19.84 4.32 -15.81
N ASP A 199 19.93 5.36 -16.63
CA ASP A 199 20.15 5.18 -18.07
C ASP A 199 21.63 4.81 -18.29
N PRO A 200 21.95 3.57 -18.71
CA PRO A 200 23.31 3.18 -19.06
C PRO A 200 23.91 4.00 -20.22
N TRP A 201 23.12 4.87 -20.86
CA TRP A 201 23.51 5.76 -21.95
C TRP A 201 23.65 7.24 -21.55
N CYS A 202 23.49 7.60 -20.27
CA CYS A 202 23.72 8.98 -19.82
C CYS A 202 25.21 9.37 -19.96
N PRO A 203 25.57 10.44 -20.70
CA PRO A 203 26.96 10.85 -20.86
C PRO A 203 27.54 11.31 -19.51
N HIS A 204 28.61 10.65 -19.06
CA HIS A 204 29.42 11.17 -17.96
C HIS A 204 30.20 12.40 -18.46
N HIS A 205 29.94 13.56 -17.86
CA HIS A 205 30.69 14.79 -18.07
C HIS A 205 31.81 14.93 -17.04
#